data_AF-A0A8H2XPG1-F1
#
_entry.id   AF-A0A8H2XPG1-F1
#
_cell.length_a   1.000
_cell.length_b   1.000
_cell.length_c   1.000
_cell.angle_alpha   90.00
_cell.angle_beta   90.00
_cell.angle_gamma   90.00
#
_symmetry.space_group_name_H-M   'P 1'
#
loop_
_entity.id
_entity.type
_entity.pdbx_description
1 polymer ?
#
loop_
_entity_poly.entity_id
_entity_poly.type
_entity_poly.pdbx_seq_one_letter_code
_entity_poly.pdbx_strand_id
1 'polypeptide(L)'
;MIDAPHSHIIIVNAAEQDHLIDTVTVFQAGRAEVRRRVQLQLKKGQNQISIEHLPSCLAEDSLRVQGTGTATIFDVVYHHPKPQLRHGHRQDITYSSDEEEEETESFNTIKVLKKNGVLSGTRSRS
;
A
#
# COMPACT_ATOMS: atom_id res chain seq x y z
N MET A 1 -5.60 -2.80 34.94
CA MET A 1 -5.51 -3.71 33.78
C MET A 1 -5.06 -2.87 32.60
N ILE A 2 -3.89 -3.15 32.02
CA ILE A 2 -3.34 -2.42 30.87
C ILE A 2 -3.81 -3.17 29.63
N ASP A 3 -4.67 -2.54 28.83
CA ASP A 3 -5.16 -3.08 27.55
C ASP A 3 -3.94 -3.30 26.63
N ALA A 4 -3.76 -4.51 26.10
CA ALA A 4 -2.63 -4.81 25.22
C ALA A 4 -2.74 -3.98 23.93
N PRO A 5 -1.63 -3.50 23.35
CA PRO A 5 -1.68 -2.74 22.10
C PRO A 5 -2.25 -3.60 20.97
N HIS A 6 -3.51 -3.36 20.60
CA HIS A 6 -4.12 -3.98 19.43
C HIS A 6 -3.54 -3.34 18.16
N SER A 7 -2.72 -4.12 17.46
CA SER A 7 -2.25 -3.79 16.11
C SER A 7 -3.12 -4.52 15.08
N HIS A 8 -3.56 -3.80 14.07
CA HIS A 8 -4.44 -4.30 13.02
C HIS A 8 -3.78 -4.15 11.66
N ILE A 9 -3.72 -5.22 10.88
CA ILE A 9 -3.20 -5.19 9.51
C ILE A 9 -4.37 -5.11 8.54
N ILE A 10 -4.28 -4.21 7.57
CA ILE A 10 -5.27 -4.00 6.51
C ILE A 10 -4.51 -4.04 5.18
N ILE A 11 -4.88 -4.94 4.28
CA ILE A 11 -4.29 -5.07 2.95
C ILE A 11 -5.28 -4.50 1.93
N VAL A 12 -4.78 -3.71 0.99
CA VAL A 12 -5.55 -3.06 -0.06
C VAL A 12 -4.88 -3.37 -1.39
N ASN A 13 -5.59 -4.07 -2.27
CA ASN A 13 -5.17 -4.22 -3.66
C ASN A 13 -5.57 -2.95 -4.43
N ALA A 14 -4.58 -2.15 -4.85
CA ALA A 14 -4.84 -0.89 -5.55
C ALA A 14 -5.45 -1.09 -6.94
N ALA A 15 -5.07 -2.16 -7.66
CA ALA A 15 -5.56 -2.42 -9.02
C ALA A 15 -7.06 -2.73 -9.04
N GLU A 16 -7.58 -3.43 -8.02
CA GLU A 16 -9.02 -3.68 -7.86
C GLU A 16 -9.83 -2.40 -7.57
N GLN A 17 -9.16 -1.30 -7.22
CA GLN A 17 -9.77 -0.04 -6.82
C GLN A 17 -9.55 1.09 -7.84
N ASP A 18 -9.10 0.80 -9.06
CA ASP A 18 -8.86 1.84 -10.08
C ASP A 18 -10.14 2.60 -10.48
N HIS A 19 -11.32 2.00 -10.29
CA HIS A 19 -12.61 2.67 -10.43
C HIS A 19 -12.84 3.80 -9.40
N LEU A 20 -11.99 3.90 -8.36
CA LEU A 20 -11.98 4.97 -7.36
C LEU A 20 -10.82 5.97 -7.55
N ILE A 21 -10.18 5.97 -8.73
CA ILE A 21 -9.29 7.06 -9.12
C ILE A 21 -10.12 8.35 -9.18
N ASP A 22 -9.73 9.33 -8.37
CA ASP A 22 -10.45 10.58 -8.17
C ASP A 22 -10.07 11.60 -9.24
N THR A 23 -8.78 11.74 -9.53
CA THR A 23 -8.28 12.63 -10.59
C THR A 23 -7.00 12.11 -11.23
N VAL A 24 -6.82 12.37 -12.51
CA VAL A 24 -5.55 12.20 -13.23
C VAL A 24 -5.17 13.52 -13.87
N THR A 25 -3.97 14.02 -13.55
CA THR A 25 -3.42 15.24 -14.14
C THR A 25 -2.17 14.88 -14.94
N VAL A 26 -2.21 15.08 -16.25
CA VAL A 26 -1.10 14.77 -17.15
C VAL A 26 -0.22 15.99 -17.34
N PHE A 27 1.09 15.79 -17.19
CA PHE A 27 2.13 16.80 -17.40
C PHE A 27 2.92 16.50 -18.67
N GLN A 28 3.78 17.45 -19.06
CA GLN A 28 4.73 17.24 -20.14
C GLN A 28 5.71 16.09 -19.81
N ALA A 29 6.36 15.58 -20.86
CA ALA A 29 7.38 14.52 -20.78
C ALA A 29 6.88 13.20 -20.17
N GLY A 30 5.63 12.82 -20.46
CA GLY A 30 5.09 11.50 -20.12
C GLY A 30 4.87 11.26 -18.62
N ARG A 31 4.72 12.33 -17.83
CA ARG A 31 4.43 12.23 -16.39
C ARG A 31 2.96 12.47 -16.13
N ALA A 32 2.40 11.77 -15.16
CA ALA A 32 1.05 12.03 -14.67
C ALA A 32 1.01 11.93 -13.15
N GLU A 33 0.22 12.79 -12.52
CA GLU A 33 -0.19 12.63 -11.13
C GLU A 33 -1.55 11.94 -11.08
N VAL A 34 -1.62 10.85 -10.32
CA VAL A 34 -2.84 10.07 -10.12
C VAL A 34 -3.25 10.17 -8.65
N ARG A 35 -4.42 10.75 -8.38
CA ARG A 35 -5.00 10.81 -7.04
C ARG A 35 -5.98 9.66 -6.87
N ARG A 36 -5.63 8.69 -6.01
CA ARG A 36 -6.47 7.54 -5.66
C ARG A 36 -7.10 7.75 -4.29
N ARG A 37 -8.38 7.38 -4.14
CA ARG A 37 -9.04 7.37 -2.83
C ARG A 37 -9.15 5.94 -2.31
N VAL A 38 -8.61 5.69 -1.11
CA VAL A 38 -8.76 4.42 -0.41
C VAL A 38 -9.65 4.62 0.80
N GLN A 39 -10.82 3.97 0.82
CA GLN A 39 -11.77 4.04 1.92
C GLN A 39 -11.58 2.84 2.86
N LEU A 40 -11.19 3.11 4.10
CA LEU A 40 -10.85 2.06 5.07
C LEU A 40 -11.67 2.21 6.35
N GLN A 41 -12.15 1.07 6.87
CA GLN A 41 -12.71 1.00 8.22
C GLN A 41 -11.60 0.68 9.21
N LEU A 42 -11.13 1.71 9.91
CA LEU A 42 -10.03 1.59 10.86
C LEU A 42 -10.55 1.09 12.21
N LYS A 43 -9.78 0.20 12.83
CA LYS A 43 -10.07 -0.30 14.18
C LYS A 43 -9.43 0.60 15.23
N LYS A 44 -9.96 0.57 16.46
CA LYS A 44 -9.37 1.29 17.60
C LYS A 44 -7.95 0.76 17.86
N GLY A 45 -7.00 1.67 18.08
CA GLY A 45 -5.60 1.31 18.26
C GLY A 45 -4.77 1.62 17.02
N GLN A 46 -3.72 0.81 16.80
CA GLN A 46 -2.76 0.98 15.72
C GLN A 46 -3.19 0.16 14.50
N ASN A 47 -3.20 0.77 13.32
CA ASN A 47 -3.54 0.13 12.06
C ASN A 47 -2.36 0.27 11.11
N GLN A 48 -1.84 -0.86 10.63
CA GLN A 48 -0.85 -0.95 9.56
C GLN A 48 -1.58 -1.27 8.25
N ILE A 49 -1.51 -0.36 7.31
CA ILE A 49 -2.18 -0.46 6.01
C ILE A 49 -1.11 -0.80 4.97
N SER A 50 -1.28 -1.87 4.21
CA SER A 50 -0.44 -2.25 3.06
C SER A 50 -1.22 -2.00 1.78
N ILE A 51 -0.82 -1.03 0.98
CA ILE A 51 -1.40 -0.76 -0.34
C ILE A 51 -0.50 -1.44 -1.37
N GLU A 52 -0.98 -2.52 -1.95
CA GLU A 52 -0.26 -3.41 -2.85
C GLU A 52 -0.76 -3.26 -4.29
N HIS A 53 -0.05 -3.86 -5.24
CA HIS A 53 -0.37 -3.79 -6.68
C HIS A 53 -0.40 -2.36 -7.23
N LEU A 54 0.50 -1.50 -6.73
CA LEU A 54 0.70 -0.18 -7.33
C LEU A 54 1.52 -0.31 -8.62
N PRO A 55 1.29 0.59 -9.61
CA PRO A 55 2.05 0.61 -10.87
C PRO A 55 3.55 0.62 -10.63
N SER A 56 4.31 -0.08 -11.47
CA SER A 56 5.78 -0.18 -11.37
C SER A 56 6.50 1.15 -11.63
N CYS A 57 5.90 2.05 -12.40
CA CYS A 57 6.46 3.34 -12.83
C CYS A 57 6.25 4.50 -11.83
N LEU A 58 6.15 4.21 -10.53
CA LEU A 58 6.02 5.26 -9.51
C LEU A 58 7.35 5.99 -9.29
N ALA A 59 7.27 7.33 -9.20
CA ALA A 59 8.37 8.14 -8.71
C ALA A 59 8.29 8.23 -7.18
N GLU A 60 9.26 7.63 -6.48
CA GLU A 60 9.28 7.52 -5.02
C GLU A 60 9.21 8.88 -4.33
N ASP A 61 9.95 9.86 -4.85
CA ASP A 61 10.02 11.23 -4.33
C ASP A 61 8.75 12.05 -4.57
N SER A 62 7.83 11.56 -5.42
CA SER A 62 6.52 12.19 -5.68
C SER A 62 5.39 11.56 -4.87
N LEU A 63 5.63 10.49 -4.12
CA LEU A 63 4.58 9.84 -3.33
C LEU A 63 4.13 10.73 -2.17
N ARG A 64 2.83 10.95 -2.06
CA ARG A 64 2.20 11.69 -0.97
C ARG A 64 1.02 10.88 -0.46
N VAL A 65 0.89 10.77 0.86
CA VAL A 65 -0.25 10.11 1.50
C VAL A 65 -0.94 11.11 2.39
N GLN A 66 -2.24 11.30 2.15
CA GLN A 66 -3.08 12.16 2.97
C GLN A 66 -4.13 11.32 3.70
N GLY A 67 -4.25 11.55 5.00
CA GLY A 67 -5.30 10.97 5.82
C GLY A 67 -6.49 11.90 5.90
N THR A 68 -7.69 11.37 5.67
CA THR A 68 -8.95 12.00 6.08
C THR A 68 -9.50 11.30 7.34
N GLY A 69 -10.31 12.00 8.12
CA GLY A 69 -10.93 11.49 9.36
C GLY A 69 -10.13 11.75 10.64
N THR A 70 -10.50 11.04 11.72
CA THR A 70 -9.98 11.26 13.10
C THR A 70 -8.67 10.53 13.42
N ALA A 71 -8.11 9.88 12.41
CA ALA A 71 -6.98 8.98 12.53
C ALA A 71 -5.69 9.72 12.13
N THR A 72 -4.64 9.63 12.93
CA THR A 72 -3.36 10.30 12.65
C THR A 72 -2.41 9.34 11.94
N ILE A 73 -1.77 9.77 10.85
CA ILE A 73 -0.72 9.02 10.17
C ILE A 73 0.59 9.23 10.93
N PHE A 74 1.26 8.13 11.28
CA PHE A 74 2.53 8.14 12.01
C PHE A 74 3.72 7.97 11.08
N ASP A 75 3.58 7.06 10.11
CA ASP A 75 4.69 6.68 9.24
C ASP A 75 4.16 6.22 7.88
N VAL A 76 4.97 6.43 6.84
CA VAL A 76 4.71 6.04 5.45
C VAL A 76 6.00 5.48 4.86
N VAL A 77 5.97 4.21 4.48
CA VAL A 77 7.12 3.50 3.93
C VAL A 77 6.79 2.94 2.56
N TYR A 78 7.52 3.39 1.54
CA TYR A 78 7.47 2.84 0.19
C TYR A 78 8.41 1.65 0.06
N HIS A 79 7.95 0.60 -0.63
CA HIS A 79 8.76 -0.57 -0.96
C HIS A 79 8.71 -0.76 -2.47
N HIS A 80 9.88 -0.66 -3.11
CA HIS A 80 10.05 -1.11 -4.49
C HIS A 80 9.97 -2.65 -4.52
N PRO A 81 9.44 -3.23 -5.61
CA PRO A 81 9.51 -4.66 -5.82
C PRO A 81 10.96 -5.09 -5.76
N LYS A 82 11.24 -6.11 -4.95
CA LYS A 82 12.58 -6.71 -4.95
C LYS A 82 12.74 -7.39 -6.30
N PRO A 83 13.79 -7.09 -7.10
CA PRO A 83 14.08 -7.89 -8.26
C PRO A 83 14.26 -9.32 -7.77
N GLN A 84 13.38 -10.23 -8.22
CA GLN A 84 13.55 -11.64 -7.97
C GLN A 84 14.84 -12.03 -8.68
N LEU A 85 15.91 -12.28 -7.93
CA LEU A 85 17.14 -12.83 -8.49
C LEU A 85 16.75 -14.18 -9.08
N ARG A 86 16.65 -14.23 -10.41
CA ARG A 86 16.60 -15.49 -11.14
C ARG A 86 17.82 -16.28 -10.69
N HIS A 87 17.57 -17.37 -9.96
CA HIS A 87 18.64 -18.28 -9.58
C HIS A 87 19.22 -18.79 -10.90
N GLY A 88 20.40 -18.27 -11.26
CA GLY A 88 21.09 -18.66 -12.47
C GLY A 88 21.34 -20.16 -12.44
N HIS A 89 20.60 -20.90 -13.26
CA HIS A 89 20.96 -22.25 -13.62
C HIS A 89 22.27 -22.18 -14.41
N ARG A 90 23.38 -22.50 -13.74
CA ARG A 90 24.67 -22.74 -14.37
C ARG A 90 24.56 -23.99 -15.25
N GLN A 91 24.90 -23.82 -16.52
CA GLN A 91 24.77 -24.72 -17.68
C GLN A 91 25.18 -26.18 -17.38
N ASP A 92 24.31 -27.14 -17.72
CA ASP A 92 24.47 -27.98 -18.91
C ASP A 92 23.22 -28.89 -19.15
N ILE A 93 22.92 -29.16 -20.42
CA ILE A 93 21.98 -30.14 -20.99
C ILE A 93 20.53 -29.66 -21.30
N THR A 94 20.27 -29.67 -22.61
CA THR A 94 19.03 -29.50 -23.38
C THR A 94 17.88 -30.42 -22.95
N TYR A 95 16.71 -29.85 -22.62
CA TYR A 95 15.39 -30.41 -22.94
C TYR A 95 14.42 -29.24 -23.18
N SER A 96 13.72 -29.28 -24.31
CA SER A 96 12.62 -28.38 -24.65
C SER A 96 11.38 -28.78 -23.85
N SER A 97 10.97 -27.93 -22.92
CA SER A 97 9.61 -27.88 -22.41
C SER A 97 9.18 -26.42 -22.53
N ASP A 98 8.09 -26.18 -23.24
CA ASP A 98 7.40 -24.90 -23.26
C ASP A 98 6.86 -24.63 -21.84
N GLU A 99 7.71 -24.10 -20.97
CA GLU A 99 7.29 -23.49 -19.72
C GLU A 99 6.96 -22.04 -20.04
N GLU A 100 5.67 -21.75 -20.14
CA GLU A 100 5.18 -20.38 -20.07
C GLU A 100 5.72 -19.79 -18.75
N GLU A 101 6.75 -18.95 -18.88
CA GLU A 101 7.31 -18.24 -17.73
C GLU A 101 6.19 -17.37 -17.16
N GLU A 102 5.58 -17.81 -16.07
CA GLU A 102 4.64 -17.02 -15.29
C GLU A 102 5.46 -15.86 -14.69
N GLU A 103 5.55 -14.77 -15.45
CA GLU A 103 6.23 -13.55 -15.07
C GLU A 103 5.47 -12.98 -13.88
N THR A 104 5.88 -13.37 -12.67
CA THR A 104 5.29 -12.85 -11.44
C THR A 104 5.63 -11.37 -11.35
N GLU A 105 4.71 -10.55 -11.89
CA GLU A 105 4.82 -9.10 -11.87
C GLU A 105 5.02 -8.66 -10.42
N SER A 106 6.21 -8.12 -10.16
CA SER A 106 6.55 -7.61 -8.84
C SER A 106 6.06 -6.16 -8.78
N PHE A 107 5.07 -5.91 -7.92
CA PHE A 107 4.43 -4.59 -7.80
C PHE A 107 5.03 -3.73 -6.69
N ASN A 108 4.79 -2.42 -6.79
CA ASN A 108 5.11 -1.47 -5.73
C ASN A 108 4.11 -1.55 -4.56
N THR A 109 4.59 -1.30 -3.33
CA THR A 109 3.74 -1.30 -2.13
C THR A 109 4.00 -0.09 -1.22
N ILE A 110 2.95 0.52 -0.69
CA ILE A 110 3.03 1.58 0.34
C ILE A 110 2.48 1.05 1.66
N LYS A 111 3.28 1.13 2.73
CA LYS A 111 2.82 0.86 4.10
C LYS A 111 2.53 2.15 4.84
N VAL A 112 1.34 2.27 5.44
CA VAL A 112 0.92 3.43 6.23
C VAL A 112 0.55 3.00 7.63
N LEU A 113 1.12 3.66 8.64
CA LEU A 113 0.77 3.44 10.04
C LEU A 113 -0.19 4.52 10.54
N LYS A 114 -1.34 4.13 11.09
CA LYS A 114 -2.37 5.07 11.57
C LYS A 114 -2.86 4.71 12.98
N LYS A 115 -3.09 5.71 13.86
CA LYS A 115 -3.65 5.50 15.21
C LYS A 115 -4.97 6.25 15.40
N ASN A 116 -5.94 5.59 16.03
CA ASN A 116 -7.23 6.18 16.37
C ASN A 116 -7.36 6.33 17.89
N GLY A 117 -7.69 7.54 18.36
CA GLY A 117 -7.95 7.83 19.77
C GLY A 117 -9.35 7.40 20.23
N VAL A 118 -9.49 7.05 21.51
CA VAL A 118 -10.78 6.84 22.16
C VAL A 118 -11.44 8.19 22.38
N LEU A 119 -12.65 8.40 21.86
CA LEU A 119 -13.48 9.53 22.29
C LEU A 119 -13.78 9.32 23.79
N SER A 120 -13.15 10.09 24.67
CA SER A 120 -13.50 10.07 26.09
C SER A 120 -14.89 10.66 26.22
N GLY A 121 -15.89 9.81 26.52
CA GLY A 121 -17.23 10.25 26.82
C GLY A 121 -17.21 11.20 28.02
N THR A 122 -17.62 12.45 27.81
CA THR A 122 -17.95 13.35 28.91
C THR A 122 -19.23 12.83 29.57
N ARG A 123 -19.06 12.24 30.75
CA ARG A 123 -20.14 12.00 31.71
C ARG A 123 -20.70 13.37 32.12
N SER A 124 -21.82 13.80 31.56
CA SER A 124 -22.66 14.80 32.23
C SER A 124 -23.36 14.10 33.37
N ARG A 125 -22.91 14.41 34.60
CA ARG A 125 -23.65 14.18 35.83
C ARG A 125 -24.34 15.50 36.23
N SER A 126 -25.51 15.31 36.81
CA SER A 126 -26.39 16.24 37.54
C SER A 126 -27.41 16.98 36.70
#